data_AF-A0A099PD10-F1
#
_entry.id   AF-A0A099PD10-F1
#
_cell.length_a   1.000
_cell.length_b   1.000
_cell.length_c   1.000
_cell.angle_alpha   90.00
_cell.angle_beta   90.00
_cell.angle_gamma   90.00
#
_symmetry.space_group_name_H-M   'P 1'
#
loop_
_entity.id
_entity.type
_entity.pdbx_description
1 polymer ?
#
loop_
_entity_poly.entity_id
_entity_poly.type
_entity_poly.pdbx_seq_one_letter_code
_entity_poly.pdbx_strand_id
1 'polypeptide(L)'
;MFRPFSLFIGLRYTAAKRGNHFISFISLVSMLGLTLGVAALIVVLSVMNGFDRELRQRILGMVPHATLSDYQREMHDWQNVSERVERSPQVVATAPYVHAQGMLTHAGQVQGILVNGIDPELEPSVSIIDDHFLSGSLDSLVPGDFNIILGDLLARHLAR
;
A
#
# COMPACT_ATOMS: atom_id res chain seq x y z
N MET A 1 -8.47 -33.90 -37.48
CA MET A 1 -9.33 -33.67 -36.29
C MET A 1 -9.61 -32.18 -36.18
N PHE A 2 -10.88 -31.83 -35.97
CA PHE A 2 -11.56 -30.56 -36.27
C PHE A 2 -10.80 -29.28 -35.87
N ARG A 3 -10.13 -28.66 -36.84
CA ARG A 3 -9.96 -27.21 -36.85
C ARG A 3 -11.36 -26.64 -37.11
N PRO A 4 -11.93 -25.76 -36.28
CA PRO A 4 -13.34 -25.45 -36.39
C PRO A 4 -13.60 -24.80 -37.74
N PHE A 5 -14.36 -25.49 -38.60
CA PHE A 5 -14.73 -25.00 -39.92
C PHE A 5 -15.46 -23.64 -39.81
N SER A 6 -16.20 -23.43 -38.71
CA SER A 6 -16.83 -22.17 -38.32
C SER A 6 -15.83 -21.04 -38.08
N LEU A 7 -14.68 -21.31 -37.43
CA LEU A 7 -13.63 -20.32 -37.19
C LEU A 7 -12.92 -19.93 -38.49
N PHE A 8 -12.68 -20.91 -39.37
CA PHE A 8 -12.07 -20.67 -40.69
C PHE A 8 -12.98 -19.82 -41.59
N ILE A 9 -14.28 -20.12 -41.61
CA ILE A 9 -15.26 -19.29 -42.33
C ILE A 9 -15.37 -17.90 -41.69
N GLY A 10 -15.44 -17.82 -40.36
CA GLY A 10 -15.52 -16.57 -39.61
C GLY A 10 -14.36 -15.62 -39.91
N LEU A 11 -13.11 -16.07 -39.70
CA LEU A 11 -11.91 -15.26 -39.98
C LEU A 11 -11.83 -14.86 -41.46
N ARG A 12 -12.16 -15.78 -42.39
CA ARG A 12 -12.17 -15.46 -43.82
C ARG A 12 -13.19 -14.38 -44.14
N TYR A 13 -14.35 -14.37 -43.49
CA TYR A 13 -15.37 -13.34 -43.69
C TYR A 13 -14.98 -12.00 -43.07
N THR A 14 -14.33 -12.00 -41.90
CA THR A 14 -13.82 -10.79 -41.24
C THR A 14 -12.63 -10.17 -41.99
N ALA A 15 -11.76 -10.99 -42.58
CA ALA A 15 -10.57 -10.55 -43.32
C ALA A 15 -10.82 -10.33 -44.83
N ALA A 16 -11.92 -10.85 -45.39
CA ALA A 16 -12.22 -10.70 -46.82
C ALA A 16 -12.59 -9.26 -47.18
N LYS A 17 -11.63 -8.56 -47.79
CA LYS A 17 -11.88 -7.38 -48.62
C LYS A 17 -12.77 -7.78 -49.82
N ARG A 18 -14.09 -7.78 -49.66
CA ARG A 18 -15.00 -7.82 -50.83
C ARG A 18 -14.81 -6.55 -51.65
N GLY A 19 -14.96 -6.65 -52.97
CA GLY A 19 -14.67 -5.61 -53.97
C GLY A 19 -15.38 -4.25 -53.83
N ASN A 20 -16.12 -3.99 -52.74
CA ASN A 20 -16.65 -2.68 -52.37
C ASN A 20 -15.80 -2.08 -51.22
N HIS A 21 -14.94 -1.11 -51.57
CA HIS A 21 -14.14 -0.33 -50.62
C HIS A 21 -14.95 0.24 -49.44
N PHE A 22 -16.23 0.58 -49.67
CA PHE A 22 -17.13 1.14 -48.66
C PHE A 22 -17.38 0.21 -47.46
N ILE A 23 -17.55 -1.09 -47.70
CA ILE A 23 -17.84 -2.09 -46.66
C ILE A 23 -16.58 -2.38 -45.83
N SER A 24 -15.42 -2.41 -46.50
CA SER A 24 -14.12 -2.59 -45.84
C SER A 24 -13.77 -1.40 -44.93
N PHE A 25 -14.15 -0.18 -45.31
CA PHE A 25 -13.93 1.03 -44.51
C PHE A 25 -14.75 1.02 -43.21
N ILE A 26 -16.05 0.75 -43.30
CA ILE A 26 -16.94 0.70 -42.13
C ILE A 26 -16.45 -0.36 -41.13
N SER A 27 -16.13 -1.57 -41.63
CA SER A 27 -15.65 -2.66 -40.78
C SER A 27 -14.35 -2.30 -40.04
N LEU A 28 -13.42 -1.60 -40.70
CA LEU A 28 -12.18 -1.14 -40.09
C LEU A 28 -12.42 -0.12 -38.99
N VAL A 29 -13.26 0.89 -39.24
CA VAL A 29 -13.56 1.95 -38.26
C VAL A 29 -14.31 1.37 -37.06
N SER A 30 -15.28 0.48 -37.27
CA SER A 30 -15.98 -0.21 -36.18
C SER A 30 -15.05 -1.08 -35.34
N MET A 31 -14.12 -1.81 -35.98
CA MET A 31 -13.12 -2.62 -35.28
C MET A 31 -12.18 -1.73 -34.46
N LEU A 32 -11.68 -0.63 -35.02
CA LEU A 32 -10.82 0.32 -34.29
C LEU A 32 -11.56 0.96 -33.10
N GLY A 33 -12.81 1.38 -33.29
CA GLY A 33 -13.63 1.95 -32.22
C GLY A 33 -13.87 0.97 -31.08
N LEU A 34 -14.21 -0.29 -31.39
CA LEU A 34 -14.37 -1.35 -30.40
C LEU A 34 -13.04 -1.62 -29.67
N THR A 35 -11.94 -1.70 -30.41
CA THR A 35 -10.62 -1.99 -29.84
C THR A 35 -10.19 -0.87 -28.89
N LEU A 36 -10.34 0.38 -29.30
CA LEU A 36 -10.04 1.55 -28.46
C LEU A 36 -10.94 1.61 -27.21
N GLY A 37 -12.25 1.37 -27.37
CA GLY A 37 -13.19 1.39 -26.25
C GLY A 37 -12.87 0.32 -25.20
N VAL A 38 -12.62 -0.91 -25.66
CA VAL A 38 -12.25 -2.02 -24.76
C VAL A 38 -10.87 -1.78 -24.13
N ALA A 39 -9.89 -1.30 -24.91
CA ALA A 39 -8.56 -1.00 -24.39
C ALA A 39 -8.61 0.08 -23.30
N ALA A 40 -9.36 1.17 -23.52
CA ALA A 40 -9.52 2.22 -22.53
C ALA A 40 -10.15 1.69 -21.23
N LEU A 41 -11.21 0.87 -21.33
CA LEU A 41 -11.85 0.26 -20.17
C LEU A 41 -10.89 -0.66 -19.40
N ILE A 42 -10.12 -1.49 -20.11
CA ILE A 42 -9.11 -2.37 -19.49
C ILE A 42 -8.04 -1.54 -18.77
N VAL A 43 -7.53 -0.49 -19.40
CA VAL A 43 -6.50 0.38 -18.80
C VAL A 43 -7.03 1.02 -17.52
N VAL A 44 -8.23 1.61 -17.56
CA VAL A 44 -8.83 2.25 -16.38
C VAL A 44 -9.01 1.24 -15.25
N LEU A 45 -9.60 0.08 -15.52
CA LEU A 45 -9.79 -0.96 -14.51
C LEU A 45 -8.44 -1.48 -13.97
N SER A 46 -7.43 -1.60 -14.82
CA SER A 46 -6.10 -2.05 -14.40
C SER A 46 -5.42 -1.05 -13.47
N VAL A 47 -5.52 0.25 -13.78
CA VAL A 47 -5.01 1.33 -12.92
C VAL A 47 -5.76 1.32 -11.59
N MET A 48 -7.09 1.25 -11.61
CA MET A 48 -7.90 1.23 -10.39
C MET A 48 -7.58 0.01 -9.51
N ASN A 49 -7.45 -1.17 -10.10
CA ASN A 49 -7.12 -2.40 -9.38
C ASN A 49 -5.69 -2.39 -8.82
N GLY A 50 -4.73 -1.87 -9.60
CA GLY A 50 -3.35 -1.71 -9.14
C GLY A 50 -3.26 -0.73 -7.98
N PHE A 51 -3.97 0.39 -8.07
CA PHE A 51 -4.01 1.41 -7.03
C PHE A 51 -4.71 0.92 -5.75
N ASP A 52 -5.85 0.23 -5.85
CA ASP A 52 -6.52 -0.37 -4.67
C ASP A 52 -5.59 -1.36 -3.94
N ARG A 53 -4.87 -2.20 -4.70
CA ARG A 53 -3.88 -3.12 -4.13
C ARG A 53 -2.77 -2.36 -3.42
N GLU A 54 -2.19 -1.36 -4.08
CA GLU A 54 -1.08 -0.58 -3.52
C GLU A 54 -1.50 0.18 -2.25
N LEU A 55 -2.67 0.82 -2.28
CA LEU A 55 -3.22 1.50 -1.10
C LEU A 55 -3.48 0.51 0.04
N ARG A 56 -4.10 -0.63 -0.25
CA ARG A 56 -4.39 -1.65 0.77
C ARG A 56 -3.13 -2.18 1.42
N GLN A 57 -2.11 -2.52 0.62
CA GLN A 57 -0.85 -3.04 1.13
C GLN A 57 -0.09 -2.00 1.96
N ARG A 58 0.00 -0.75 1.49
CA ARG A 58 0.74 0.29 2.21
C ARG A 58 0.03 0.81 3.45
N ILE A 59 -1.30 0.89 3.45
CA ILE A 59 -2.06 1.49 4.56
C ILE A 59 -2.39 0.45 5.63
N LEU A 60 -2.83 -0.77 5.26
CA LEU A 60 -3.24 -1.77 6.25
C LEU A 60 -2.06 -2.54 6.86
N GLY A 61 -0.89 -2.53 6.22
CA GLY A 61 0.30 -3.18 6.76
C GLY A 61 1.00 -2.39 7.87
N MET A 62 0.84 -1.06 7.89
CA MET A 62 1.51 -0.18 8.86
C MET A 62 0.60 0.26 10.02
N VAL A 63 -0.70 -0.02 9.96
CA VAL A 63 -1.65 0.38 11.01
C VAL A 63 -2.04 -0.86 11.82
N PRO A 64 -1.92 -0.83 13.15
CA PRO A 64 -2.36 -1.94 13.98
C PRO A 64 -3.86 -2.18 13.79
N HIS A 65 -4.27 -3.44 13.71
CA HIS A 65 -5.67 -3.84 13.48
C HIS A 65 -6.61 -3.35 14.59
N ALA A 66 -6.09 -3.17 15.80
CA ALA A 66 -6.80 -2.58 16.93
C ALA A 66 -5.80 -1.89 17.85
N THR A 67 -6.22 -0.79 18.48
CA THR A 67 -5.46 -0.12 19.53
C THR A 67 -6.23 -0.17 20.83
N LEU A 68 -5.51 -0.40 21.93
CA LEU A 68 -6.04 -0.31 23.28
C LEU A 68 -5.40 0.92 23.93
N SER A 69 -6.24 1.83 24.39
CA SER A 69 -5.78 3.05 25.05
C SER A 69 -6.67 3.29 26.26
N ASP A 70 -6.05 3.75 27.35
CA ASP A 70 -6.80 4.23 28.50
C ASP A 70 -7.35 5.64 28.17
N TYR A 71 -8.58 5.92 28.59
CA TYR A 71 -9.37 7.08 28.15
C TYR A 71 -8.83 8.40 28.69
N GLN A 72 -8.05 8.38 29.79
CA GLN A 72 -7.59 9.59 30.48
C GLN A 72 -6.18 9.50 31.09
N ARG A 73 -5.47 8.37 30.98
CA ARG A 73 -4.15 8.17 31.60
C ARG A 73 -3.19 7.41 30.70
N GLU A 74 -1.89 7.57 30.97
CA GLU A 74 -0.88 6.66 30.48
C GLU A 74 -1.14 5.25 31.04
N MET A 75 -1.13 4.24 30.18
CA MET A 75 -1.39 2.86 30.58
C MET A 75 -0.16 2.31 31.31
N HIS A 76 -0.14 2.41 32.64
CA HIS A 76 0.99 1.95 33.45
C HIS A 76 1.11 0.43 33.54
N ASP A 77 0.01 -0.32 33.43
CA ASP A 77 -0.03 -1.79 33.54
C ASP A 77 -0.29 -2.44 32.16
N TRP A 78 0.40 -1.94 31.14
CA TRP A 78 0.21 -2.41 29.76
C TRP A 78 0.69 -3.87 29.59
N GLN A 79 1.68 -4.31 30.36
CA GLN A 79 2.20 -5.68 30.30
C GLN A 79 1.14 -6.70 30.70
N ASN A 80 0.40 -6.47 31.79
CA ASN A 80 -0.67 -7.39 32.21
C ASN A 80 -1.83 -7.41 31.21
N VAL A 81 -2.17 -6.25 30.65
CA VAL A 81 -3.19 -6.14 29.60
C VAL A 81 -2.77 -6.89 28.35
N SER A 82 -1.53 -6.71 27.90
CA SER A 82 -0.92 -7.43 26.78
C SER A 82 -1.00 -8.96 26.97
N GLU A 83 -0.53 -9.48 28.11
CA GLU A 83 -0.60 -10.91 28.43
C GLU A 83 -2.04 -11.47 28.42
N ARG A 84 -3.01 -10.67 28.88
CA ARG A 84 -4.43 -11.09 28.88
C ARG A 84 -5.02 -11.12 27.48
N VAL A 85 -4.63 -10.18 26.63
CA VAL A 85 -5.11 -10.04 25.26
C VAL A 85 -4.51 -11.14 24.37
N GLU A 86 -3.23 -11.44 24.54
CA GLU A 86 -2.52 -12.50 23.81
C GLU A 86 -3.03 -13.92 24.09
N ARG A 87 -3.73 -14.14 25.22
CA ARG A 87 -4.42 -15.42 25.49
C ARG A 87 -5.58 -15.70 24.53
N SER A 88 -6.07 -14.69 23.82
CA SER A 88 -7.11 -14.88 22.81
C SER A 88 -6.51 -15.48 21.53
N PRO A 89 -7.05 -16.58 21.00
CA PRO A 89 -6.52 -17.23 19.79
C PRO A 89 -6.64 -16.38 18.51
N GLN A 90 -7.33 -15.24 18.57
CA GLN A 90 -7.48 -14.31 17.46
C GLN A 90 -6.41 -13.21 17.44
N VAL A 91 -5.61 -13.10 18.50
CA VAL A 91 -4.55 -12.09 18.63
C VAL A 91 -3.23 -12.74 18.21
N VAL A 92 -2.57 -12.13 17.22
CA VAL A 92 -1.29 -12.64 16.69
C VAL A 92 -0.12 -12.17 17.56
N ALA A 93 -0.11 -10.88 17.91
CA ALA A 93 0.91 -10.27 18.75
C ALA A 93 0.39 -8.94 19.32
N THR A 94 1.08 -8.43 20.34
CA THR A 94 0.84 -7.09 20.89
C THR A 94 2.15 -6.33 21.06
N ALA A 95 2.12 -5.01 20.87
CA ALA A 95 3.27 -4.14 21.13
C ALA A 95 2.80 -2.85 21.81
N PRO A 96 3.57 -2.32 22.79
CA PRO A 96 3.27 -1.05 23.41
C PRO A 96 3.66 0.10 22.48
N TYR A 97 2.89 1.18 22.54
CA TYR A 97 3.23 2.42 21.83
C TYR A 97 2.86 3.65 22.66
N VAL A 98 3.57 4.75 22.41
CA VAL A 98 3.30 6.06 23.01
C VAL A 98 3.20 7.10 21.90
N HIS A 99 2.14 7.91 21.90
CA HIS A 99 2.02 9.06 21.00
C HIS A 99 2.37 10.35 21.72
N ALA A 100 3.32 11.10 21.15
CA ALA A 100 3.67 12.44 21.60
C ALA A 100 3.63 13.41 20.41
N GLN A 101 3.36 14.69 20.70
CA GLN A 101 3.48 15.77 19.73
C GLN A 101 4.74 16.57 20.03
N GLY A 102 5.50 16.92 19.00
CA GLY A 102 6.76 17.64 19.15
C GLY A 102 7.04 18.58 17.99
N MET A 103 8.15 19.31 18.10
CA MET A 103 8.71 20.10 17.01
C MET A 103 10.11 19.59 16.71
N LEU A 104 10.40 19.40 15.43
CA LEU A 104 11.73 19.03 14.96
C LEU A 104 12.32 20.21 14.20
N THR A 105 13.52 20.60 14.59
CA THR A 105 14.24 21.74 14.01
C THR A 105 15.56 21.27 13.41
N HIS A 106 15.79 21.59 12.14
CA HIS A 106 17.06 21.32 11.46
C HIS A 106 17.39 22.48 10.52
N ALA A 107 18.61 23.02 10.60
CA ALA A 107 19.09 24.11 9.73
C ALA A 107 18.13 25.32 9.60
N GLY A 108 17.38 25.66 10.66
CA GLY A 108 16.43 26.76 10.67
C GLY A 108 15.03 26.43 10.13
N GLN A 109 14.82 25.23 9.59
CA GLN A 109 13.49 24.69 9.30
C GLN A 109 12.88 24.13 10.58
N VAL A 110 11.61 24.46 10.86
CA VAL A 110 10.86 23.96 12.02
C VAL A 110 9.62 23.26 11.51
N GLN A 111 9.44 21.99 11.89
CA GLN A 111 8.29 21.20 11.51
C GLN A 111 7.62 20.60 12.75
N GLY A 112 6.29 20.76 12.87
CA GLY A 112 5.51 20.02 13.85
C GLY A 112 5.44 18.54 13.47
N ILE A 113 5.75 17.65 14.42
CA ILE A 113 5.79 16.21 14.21
C ILE A 113 4.96 15.47 15.24
N LEU A 114 4.48 14.29 14.84
CA LEU A 114 3.98 13.26 15.74
C LEU A 114 5.13 12.28 15.98
N VAL A 115 5.42 12.00 17.24
CA VAL A 115 6.45 11.07 17.68
C VAL A 115 5.73 9.82 18.19
N ASN A 116 6.11 8.68 17.63
CA ASN A 116 5.67 7.37 18.10
C ASN A 116 6.84 6.74 18.86
N GLY A 117 6.69 6.58 20.17
CA GLY A 117 7.56 5.72 20.97
C GLY A 117 7.10 4.28 20.79
N ILE A 118 8.03 3.39 20.44
CA ILE A 118 7.79 1.96 20.21
C ILE A 118 8.83 1.15 20.97
N ASP A 119 8.52 -0.12 21.21
CA ASP A 119 9.50 -1.11 21.65
C ASP A 119 10.09 -1.82 20.42
N PRO A 120 11.39 -1.65 20.10
CA PRO A 120 12.01 -2.21 18.91
C PRO A 120 11.95 -3.74 18.83
N GLU A 121 11.89 -4.43 19.97
CA GLU A 121 11.85 -5.90 20.00
C GLU A 121 10.43 -6.42 19.68
N LEU A 122 9.39 -5.66 20.06
CA LEU A 122 7.99 -6.07 19.91
C LEU A 122 7.34 -5.53 18.64
N GLU A 123 7.75 -4.36 18.14
CA GLU A 123 7.15 -3.71 16.97
C GLU A 123 7.13 -4.59 15.70
N PRO A 124 8.18 -5.37 15.35
CA PRO A 124 8.19 -6.21 14.15
C PRO A 124 7.09 -7.29 14.14
N SER A 125 6.55 -7.63 15.32
CA SER A 125 5.48 -8.64 15.45
C SER A 125 4.10 -8.09 15.06
N VAL A 126 3.91 -6.77 15.11
CA VAL A 126 2.63 -6.10 14.81
C VAL A 126 2.65 -5.24 13.56
N SER A 127 3.84 -4.89 13.07
CA SER A 127 4.06 -3.94 11.97
C SER A 127 5.15 -4.41 11.00
N ILE A 128 4.95 -4.17 9.71
CA ILE A 128 5.91 -4.48 8.64
C ILE A 128 7.00 -3.40 8.46
N ILE A 129 7.12 -2.48 9.41
CA ILE A 129 8.01 -1.31 9.29
C ILE A 129 9.47 -1.71 9.09
N ASP A 130 9.91 -2.83 9.69
CA ASP A 130 11.28 -3.33 9.58
C ASP A 130 11.67 -3.66 8.12
N ASP A 131 10.71 -4.16 7.33
CA ASP A 131 10.91 -4.50 5.92
C ASP A 131 11.04 -3.27 4.99
N HIS A 132 10.79 -2.05 5.51
CA HIS A 132 10.65 -0.83 4.71
C HIS A 132 11.72 0.24 5.02
N PHE A 133 12.81 -0.13 5.69
CA PHE A 133 13.93 0.78 5.94
C PHE A 133 14.75 1.08 4.68
N LEU A 134 15.02 2.36 4.44
CA LEU A 134 15.94 2.80 3.39
C LEU A 134 17.40 2.85 3.87
N SER A 135 17.60 3.17 5.14
CA SER A 135 18.91 3.29 5.79
C SER A 135 18.74 3.19 7.31
N GLY A 136 19.68 2.53 7.98
CA GLY A 136 19.58 2.21 9.41
C GLY A 136 18.74 0.97 9.68
N SER A 137 18.36 0.77 10.94
CA SER A 137 17.47 -0.32 11.38
C SER A 137 16.71 0.09 12.65
N LEU A 138 15.68 -0.67 13.00
CA LEU A 138 14.98 -0.50 14.29
C LEU A 138 15.91 -0.71 15.49
N ASP A 139 16.91 -1.59 15.38
CA ASP A 139 17.89 -1.86 16.45
C ASP A 139 18.71 -0.62 16.85
N SER A 140 18.71 0.42 16.02
CA SER A 140 19.36 1.69 16.37
C SER A 140 18.64 2.44 17.50
N LEU A 141 17.39 2.08 17.81
CA LEU A 141 16.62 2.66 18.91
C LEU A 141 17.05 2.04 20.25
N VAL A 142 18.19 2.51 20.77
CA VAL A 142 18.71 2.11 22.07
C VAL A 142 18.20 3.07 23.16
N PRO A 143 17.69 2.56 24.29
CA PRO A 143 17.27 3.39 25.41
C PRO A 143 18.39 4.32 25.89
N GLY A 144 18.11 5.64 25.92
CA GLY A 144 19.04 6.66 26.41
C GLY A 144 19.95 7.27 25.34
N ASP A 145 20.02 6.70 24.14
CA ASP A 145 20.88 7.21 23.05
C ASP A 145 20.18 8.28 22.20
N PHE A 146 18.89 8.56 22.46
CA PHE A 146 18.09 9.59 21.76
C PHE A 146 18.09 9.47 20.23
N ASN A 147 18.30 8.26 19.71
CA ASN A 147 18.19 7.98 18.28
C ASN A 147 16.73 8.14 17.84
N ILE A 148 16.54 8.69 16.64
CA ILE A 148 15.21 8.95 16.07
C ILE A 148 15.20 8.41 14.65
N ILE A 149 14.14 7.67 14.33
CA ILE A 149 13.86 7.22 12.97
C ILE A 149 12.93 8.24 12.31
N LEU A 150 13.32 8.70 11.12
CA LEU A 150 12.58 9.69 10.36
C LEU A 150 11.99 9.06 9.10
N GLY A 151 10.72 9.35 8.83
CA GLY A 151 10.13 9.01 7.55
C GLY A 151 10.80 9.76 6.40
N ASP A 152 10.95 9.12 5.23
CA ASP A 152 11.63 9.67 4.05
C ASP A 152 11.14 11.08 3.67
N LEU A 153 9.83 11.33 3.73
CA LEU A 153 9.27 12.64 3.43
C LEU A 153 9.68 13.73 4.43
N LEU A 154 9.70 13.39 5.73
CA LEU A 154 10.13 14.32 6.78
C LEU A 154 11.63 14.61 6.66
N ALA A 155 12.44 13.57 6.45
CA ALA A 155 13.88 13.69 6.24
C ALA A 155 14.20 14.60 5.04
N ARG A 156 13.51 14.41 3.90
CA ARG A 156 13.68 15.27 2.72
C ARG A 156 13.22 16.72 2.93
N HIS A 157 12.17 16.93 3.73
CA HIS A 157 11.68 18.27 4.01
C HIS A 157 12.69 19.07 4.84
N LEU A 158 13.31 18.40 5.82
CA LEU A 158 14.30 19.01 6.72
C LEU A 158 15.70 19.15 6.10
N ALA A 159 16.00 18.36 5.06
CA ALA A 159 17.27 18.42 4.35
C ALA A 159 17.36 19.53 3.28
N ARG A 160 16.27 20.25 3.02
CA ARG A 160 16.24 21.42 2.14
C ARG A 160 16.55 22.70 2.91
#